data_AF-A0A7J7GCC5-F1
#
_entry.id   AF-A0A7J7GCC5-F1
#
_cell.length_a   1.000
_cell.length_b   1.000
_cell.length_c   1.000
_cell.angle_alpha   90.00
_cell.angle_beta   90.00
_cell.angle_gamma   90.00
#
_symmetry.space_group_name_H-M   'P 1'
#
loop_
_entity.id
_entity.type
_entity.pdbx_description
1 polymer ?
#
loop_
_entity_poly.entity_id
_entity_poly.type
_entity_poly.pdbx_seq_one_letter_code
_entity_poly.pdbx_strand_id
1 'polypeptide(L)'
;MAAVVWCVMAAVVRGVAASVVWCVTATVAQAIGKAASDFIQQDLNMDYVYDYMFHLLNEYSKLLTFKPEIPKGAVEFCSETMACNAQGLEKKFMMESLVKGPSITSPCTLPPPSEPHVLDAFVKKKLNSMKQVETWEKMYWDSLNKEP
;
A
#
# COMPACT_ATOMS: atom_id res chain seq x y z
N MET A 1 -15.34 -31.01 -3.51
CA MET A 1 -14.74 -29.71 -3.93
C MET A 1 -15.77 -28.58 -4.00
N ALA A 2 -16.92 -28.74 -4.67
CA ALA A 2 -17.94 -27.67 -4.79
C ALA A 2 -18.50 -27.14 -3.44
N ALA A 3 -18.71 -28.01 -2.44
CA ALA A 3 -19.22 -27.60 -1.13
C ALA A 3 -18.26 -26.69 -0.35
N VAL A 4 -16.94 -26.90 -0.50
CA VAL A 4 -15.91 -26.08 0.18
C VAL A 4 -15.84 -24.69 -0.47
N VAL A 5 -15.90 -24.63 -1.80
CA VAL A 5 -15.94 -23.35 -2.54
C VAL A 5 -17.20 -22.55 -2.20
N TRP A 6 -18.35 -23.21 -2.09
CA TRP A 6 -19.59 -22.57 -1.66
C TRP A 6 -19.52 -22.04 -0.23
N CYS A 7 -18.94 -22.81 0.70
CA CYS A 7 -18.79 -22.40 2.09
C CYS A 7 -17.87 -21.18 2.22
N VAL A 8 -16.75 -21.15 1.49
CA VAL A 8 -15.81 -20.01 1.48
C VAL A 8 -16.47 -18.78 0.86
N MET A 9 -17.15 -18.91 -0.28
CA MET A 9 -17.85 -17.78 -0.92
C MET A 9 -18.98 -17.24 -0.04
N ALA A 10 -19.76 -18.13 0.59
CA ALA A 10 -20.83 -17.74 1.51
C ALA A 10 -20.31 -17.10 2.79
N ALA A 11 -19.11 -17.45 3.27
CA ALA A 11 -18.45 -16.80 4.40
C ALA A 11 -17.93 -15.39 4.02
N VAL A 12 -17.33 -15.24 2.84
CA VAL A 12 -16.85 -13.95 2.32
C VAL A 12 -18.02 -12.97 2.13
N VAL A 13 -19.11 -13.40 1.47
CA VAL A 13 -20.28 -12.53 1.23
C VAL A 13 -20.94 -12.09 2.54
N ARG A 14 -20.97 -12.99 3.52
CA ARG A 14 -21.53 -12.73 4.84
C ARG A 14 -20.68 -11.76 5.68
N GLY A 15 -19.35 -11.88 5.63
CA GLY A 15 -18.44 -10.92 6.26
C GLY A 15 -18.51 -9.53 5.63
N VAL A 16 -18.65 -9.45 4.30
CA VAL A 16 -18.86 -8.18 3.59
C VAL A 16 -20.20 -7.55 3.98
N ALA A 17 -21.29 -8.33 4.07
CA ALA A 17 -22.61 -7.82 4.46
C ALA A 17 -22.62 -7.24 5.89
N ALA A 18 -21.98 -7.90 6.86
CA ALA A 18 -21.87 -7.40 8.23
C ALA A 18 -21.05 -6.09 8.30
N SER A 19 -19.96 -6.01 7.53
CA SER A 19 -19.13 -4.81 7.42
C SER A 19 -19.90 -3.63 6.81
N VAL A 20 -20.70 -3.88 5.78
CA VAL A 20 -21.55 -2.85 5.15
C VAL A 20 -22.60 -2.33 6.13
N VAL A 21 -23.24 -3.20 6.92
CA VAL A 21 -24.22 -2.79 7.94
C VAL A 21 -23.58 -1.95 9.05
N TRP A 22 -22.34 -2.26 9.48
CA TRP A 22 -21.61 -1.42 10.43
C TRP A 22 -21.26 -0.04 9.83
N CYS A 23 -20.82 -0.01 8.57
CA CYS A 23 -20.53 1.23 7.84
C CYS A 23 -21.77 2.10 7.58
N VAL A 24 -22.99 1.55 7.66
CA VAL A 24 -24.25 2.32 7.52
C VAL A 24 -24.48 3.27 8.71
N THR A 25 -23.73 3.16 9.82
CA THR A 25 -23.68 4.22 10.83
C THR A 25 -22.88 5.43 10.30
N ALA A 26 -23.60 6.42 9.77
CA ALA A 26 -23.06 7.48 8.91
C ALA A 26 -21.86 8.27 9.47
N THR A 27 -21.76 8.44 10.80
CA THR A 27 -20.74 9.29 11.42
C THR A 27 -19.36 8.64 11.50
N VAL A 28 -19.29 7.36 11.84
CA VAL A 28 -18.01 6.63 11.97
C VAL A 28 -17.41 6.35 10.61
N ALA A 29 -18.23 5.94 9.64
CA ALA A 29 -17.78 5.71 8.27
C ALA A 29 -17.26 6.99 7.60
N GLN A 30 -17.94 8.13 7.82
CA GLN A 30 -17.48 9.42 7.30
C GLN A 30 -16.15 9.86 7.94
N ALA A 31 -15.98 9.66 9.26
CA ALA A 31 -14.73 9.99 9.95
C ALA A 31 -13.55 9.14 9.43
N ILE A 32 -13.76 7.83 9.25
CA ILE A 32 -12.76 6.92 8.68
C ILE A 32 -12.43 7.32 7.23
N GLY A 33 -13.45 7.58 6.41
CA GLY A 33 -13.26 7.97 5.01
C GLY A 33 -12.50 9.29 4.88
N LYS A 34 -12.79 10.27 5.76
CA LYS A 34 -12.05 11.53 5.80
C LYS A 34 -10.60 11.32 6.22
N ALA A 35 -10.35 10.60 7.31
CA ALA A 35 -8.99 10.32 7.78
C ALA A 35 -8.16 9.55 6.74
N ALA A 36 -8.76 8.58 6.05
CA ALA A 36 -8.11 7.84 4.97
C ALA A 36 -7.79 8.74 3.77
N SER A 37 -8.71 9.63 3.39
CA SER A 37 -8.50 10.59 2.30
C SER A 37 -7.39 11.59 2.63
N ASP A 38 -7.40 12.12 3.85
CA ASP A 38 -6.37 13.04 4.35
C ASP A 38 -4.99 12.37 4.33
N PHE A 39 -4.89 11.10 4.77
CA PHE A 39 -3.65 10.32 4.70
C PHE A 39 -3.14 10.13 3.27
N ILE A 40 -4.03 9.76 2.33
CA ILE A 40 -3.64 9.59 0.92
C ILE A 40 -3.11 10.91 0.34
N GLN A 41 -3.74 12.03 0.67
CA GLN A 41 -3.34 13.34 0.15
C GLN A 41 -2.05 13.87 0.77
N GLN A 42 -1.83 13.63 2.06
CA GLN A 42 -0.73 14.25 2.81
C GLN A 42 0.50 13.35 2.88
N ASP A 43 0.31 12.07 3.22
CA ASP A 43 1.40 11.14 3.54
C ASP A 43 1.70 10.15 2.41
N LEU A 44 0.79 10.02 1.45
CA LEU A 44 0.88 9.11 0.29
C LEU A 44 0.90 9.87 -1.04
N ASN A 45 1.44 11.09 -1.02
CA ASN A 45 1.63 11.87 -2.24
C ASN A 45 2.73 11.26 -3.13
N MET A 46 2.75 11.63 -4.42
CA MET A 46 3.71 11.09 -5.38
C MET A 46 5.16 11.42 -5.01
N ASP A 47 5.41 12.57 -4.38
CA ASP A 47 6.76 12.99 -3.96
C ASP A 47 7.33 12.01 -2.92
N TYR A 48 6.55 11.65 -1.90
CA TYR A 48 6.92 10.65 -0.91
C TYR A 48 7.10 9.26 -1.50
N VAL A 49 6.31 8.89 -2.51
CA VAL A 49 6.49 7.61 -3.23
C VAL A 49 7.85 7.57 -3.93
N TYR A 50 8.22 8.64 -4.65
CA TYR A 50 9.52 8.71 -5.32
C TYR A 50 10.69 8.78 -4.34
N ASP A 51 10.57 9.56 -3.26
CA ASP A 51 11.59 9.63 -2.21
C ASP A 51 11.78 8.29 -1.50
N TYR A 52 10.69 7.55 -1.25
CA TYR A 52 10.74 6.20 -0.68
C TYR A 52 11.42 5.20 -1.63
N MET A 53 11.09 5.22 -2.93
CA MET A 53 11.74 4.37 -3.93
C MET A 53 13.24 4.62 -3.99
N PHE A 54 13.64 5.90 -4.00
CA PHE A 54 15.05 6.28 -4.01
C PHE A 54 15.77 5.83 -2.73
N HIS A 55 15.16 6.05 -1.56
CA HIS A 55 15.69 5.60 -0.29
C HIS A 55 15.92 4.10 -0.26
N LEU A 56 14.95 3.31 -0.72
CA LEU A 56 15.04 1.85 -0.73
C LEU A 56 16.20 1.37 -1.61
N LEU A 57 16.34 1.92 -2.81
CA LEU A 57 17.45 1.60 -3.71
C LEU A 57 18.80 2.01 -3.10
N ASN A 58 18.86 3.18 -2.45
CA ASN A 58 20.07 3.69 -1.82
C ASN A 58 20.51 2.82 -0.63
N GLU A 59 19.61 2.48 0.30
CA GLU A 59 19.94 1.61 1.44
C GLU A 59 20.28 0.19 0.99
N TYR A 60 19.56 -0.36 0.02
CA TYR A 60 19.86 -1.68 -0.53
C TYR A 60 21.23 -1.73 -1.23
N SER A 61 21.61 -0.65 -1.92
CA SER A 61 22.91 -0.56 -2.59
C SER A 61 24.09 -0.72 -1.63
N LYS A 62 23.94 -0.31 -0.36
CA LYS A 62 24.96 -0.46 0.69
C LYS A 62 25.19 -1.91 1.11
N LEU A 63 24.20 -2.78 0.89
CA LEU A 63 24.29 -4.20 1.22
C LEU A 63 24.96 -5.03 0.11
N LEU A 64 25.24 -4.44 -1.05
CA LEU A 64 25.85 -5.14 -2.17
C LEU A 64 27.30 -5.51 -1.83
N THR A 65 27.59 -6.82 -1.86
CA THR A 65 28.93 -7.36 -1.59
C THR A 65 29.81 -7.46 -2.85
N PHE A 66 29.31 -7.00 -3.99
CA PHE A 66 29.99 -7.04 -5.27
C PHE A 66 29.94 -5.67 -5.94
N LYS A 67 30.89 -5.43 -6.86
CA LYS A 67 30.91 -4.22 -7.67
C LYS A 67 29.98 -4.44 -8.88
N PRO A 68 28.92 -3.63 -9.06
CA PRO A 68 28.06 -3.74 -10.23
C PRO A 68 28.86 -3.46 -11.50
N GLU A 69 28.76 -4.37 -12.49
CA GLU A 69 29.31 -4.19 -13.83
C GLU A 69 28.18 -4.28 -14.85
N ILE A 70 28.28 -3.48 -15.92
CA ILE A 70 27.27 -3.44 -16.98
C ILE A 70 27.38 -4.71 -17.81
N PRO A 71 26.33 -5.54 -17.90
CA PRO A 71 26.40 -6.78 -18.67
C PRO A 71 26.48 -6.49 -20.17
N LYS A 72 27.13 -7.39 -20.92
CA LYS A 72 27.20 -7.29 -22.39
C LYS A 72 25.78 -7.36 -22.97
N GLY A 73 25.44 -6.39 -23.82
CA GLY A 73 24.12 -6.26 -24.42
C GLY A 73 23.11 -5.46 -23.58
N ALA A 74 23.53 -4.88 -22.44
CA ALA A 74 22.72 -3.86 -21.78
C ALA A 74 22.55 -2.66 -22.71
N VAL A 75 21.30 -2.24 -22.89
CA VAL A 75 20.94 -1.01 -23.61
C VAL A 75 20.66 0.06 -22.58
N GLU A 76 21.27 1.23 -22.76
CA GLU A 76 21.00 2.38 -21.91
C GLU A 76 19.53 2.76 -22.00
N PHE A 77 18.91 2.91 -20.83
CA PHE A 77 17.51 3.29 -20.71
C PHE A 77 17.42 4.76 -20.31
N CYS A 78 17.09 5.62 -21.28
CA CYS A 78 16.93 7.05 -21.07
C CYS A 78 15.46 7.35 -20.71
N SER A 79 15.21 8.37 -19.88
CA SER A 79 13.83 8.73 -19.50
C SER A 79 13.03 9.19 -20.73
N GLU A 80 13.70 9.82 -21.69
CA GLU A 80 13.15 10.25 -22.97
C GLU A 80 12.72 9.07 -23.85
N THR A 81 13.37 7.91 -23.70
CA THR A 81 13.01 6.70 -24.48
C THR A 81 11.86 5.91 -23.87
N MET A 82 11.44 6.19 -22.63
CA MET A 82 10.24 5.57 -22.04
C MET A 82 8.96 5.92 -22.82
N ALA A 83 8.85 7.17 -23.26
CA ALA A 83 7.70 7.64 -24.02
C ALA A 83 7.78 7.31 -25.52
N CYS A 84 8.89 6.73 -26.00
CA CYS A 84 9.10 6.51 -27.44
C CYS A 84 8.09 5.53 -28.04
N ASN A 85 7.73 4.47 -27.30
CA ASN A 85 6.79 3.45 -27.77
C ASN A 85 5.32 3.83 -27.56
N ALA A 86 5.04 4.79 -26.67
CA ALA A 86 3.69 5.26 -26.40
C ALA A 86 3.15 6.13 -27.55
N GLN A 87 1.83 6.14 -27.74
CA GLN A 87 1.16 6.95 -28.77
C GLN A 87 -0.02 7.75 -28.19
N GLY A 88 -0.44 8.81 -28.90
CA GLY A 88 -1.60 9.60 -28.52
C GLY A 88 -1.49 10.28 -27.15
N LEU A 89 -2.55 10.16 -26.33
CA LEU A 89 -2.63 10.79 -25.01
C LEU A 89 -1.63 10.21 -24.01
N GLU A 90 -1.34 8.92 -24.09
CA GLU A 90 -0.35 8.27 -23.23
C GLU A 90 1.04 8.90 -23.43
N LYS A 91 1.46 9.04 -24.69
CA LYS A 91 2.72 9.70 -25.03
C LYS A 91 2.77 11.13 -24.50
N LYS A 92 1.67 11.87 -24.66
CA LYS A 92 1.56 13.25 -24.18
C LYS A 92 1.74 13.32 -22.67
N PHE A 93 1.02 12.50 -21.90
CA PHE A 93 1.14 12.47 -20.44
C PHE A 93 2.52 11.99 -19.96
N MET A 94 3.11 11.00 -20.62
CA MET A 94 4.47 10.54 -20.29
C MET A 94 5.51 11.64 -20.52
N MET A 95 5.44 12.36 -21.64
CA MET A 95 6.34 13.48 -21.93
C MET A 95 6.14 14.67 -20.99
N GLU A 96 4.90 14.98 -20.63
CA GLU A 96 4.57 16.04 -19.67
C GLU A 96 5.07 15.70 -18.25
N SER A 97 5.13 14.42 -17.91
CA SER A 97 5.60 13.92 -16.61
C SER A 97 7.12 13.75 -16.52
N LEU A 98 7.88 14.04 -17.59
CA LEU A 98 9.33 13.96 -17.57
C LEU A 98 9.91 15.01 -16.61
N VAL A 99 10.70 14.54 -15.66
CA VAL A 99 11.44 15.38 -14.73
C VAL A 99 12.54 16.13 -15.52
N LYS A 100 12.38 17.44 -15.68
CA LYS A 100 13.25 18.30 -16.52
C LYS A 100 14.62 18.59 -15.90
N GLY A 101 14.86 18.14 -14.68
CA GLY A 101 16.11 18.35 -13.97
C GLY A 101 15.99 17.94 -12.50
N PRO A 102 17.12 17.85 -11.79
CA PRO A 102 17.12 17.59 -10.36
C PRO A 102 16.33 18.66 -9.62
N SER A 103 15.61 18.27 -8.57
CA SER A 103 14.92 19.26 -7.73
C SER A 103 15.92 20.23 -7.12
N ILE A 104 15.57 21.52 -7.07
CA ILE A 104 16.35 22.55 -6.39
C ILE A 104 16.18 22.43 -4.86
N THR A 105 15.12 21.75 -4.42
CA THR A 105 14.93 21.41 -3.01
C THR A 105 15.75 20.18 -2.66
N SER A 106 16.36 20.19 -1.48
CA SER A 106 16.94 18.98 -0.91
C SER A 106 15.87 17.87 -0.83
N PRO A 107 16.23 16.58 -0.98
CA PRO A 107 15.31 15.47 -0.72
C PRO A 107 14.62 15.65 0.63
N CYS A 108 13.35 15.25 0.75
CA CYS A 108 12.70 15.29 2.05
C CYS A 108 13.48 14.39 3.03
N THR A 109 13.61 14.82 4.28
CA THR A 109 14.19 13.96 5.30
C THR A 109 13.12 12.94 5.66
N LEU A 110 13.25 11.73 5.11
CA LEU A 110 12.42 10.61 5.54
C LEU A 110 12.53 10.48 7.06
N PRO A 111 11.41 10.18 7.75
CA PRO A 111 11.47 9.89 9.16
C PRO A 111 12.48 8.76 9.38
N PRO A 112 13.31 8.84 10.44
CA PRO A 112 14.32 7.84 10.69
C PRO A 112 13.68 6.44 10.76
N PRO A 113 14.39 5.39 10.34
CA PRO A 113 13.90 4.02 10.46
C PRO A 113 13.37 3.80 11.86
N SER A 114 12.16 3.25 11.96
CA SER A 114 11.57 2.95 13.26
C SER A 114 12.52 2.04 14.02
N GLU A 115 12.87 2.40 15.26
CA GLU A 115 13.73 1.54 16.05
C GLU A 115 13.14 0.12 16.15
N PRO A 116 13.97 -0.93 16.22
CA PRO A 116 13.49 -2.32 16.23
C PRO A 116 12.38 -2.56 17.26
N HIS A 117 12.49 -1.94 18.44
CA HIS A 117 11.49 -2.03 19.50
C HIS A 117 10.15 -1.37 19.14
N VAL A 118 10.16 -0.27 18.39
CA VAL A 118 8.96 0.42 17.90
C VAL A 118 8.29 -0.42 16.82
N LEU A 119 9.07 -1.00 15.91
CA LEU A 119 8.56 -1.88 14.87
C LEU A 119 7.92 -3.13 15.48
N ASP A 120 8.58 -3.77 16.45
CA ASP A 120 8.03 -4.94 17.16
C ASP A 120 6.75 -4.60 17.93
N ALA A 121 6.72 -3.44 18.60
CA ALA A 121 5.52 -2.96 19.27
C ALA A 121 4.36 -2.71 18.28
N PHE A 122 4.66 -2.14 17.11
CA PHE A 122 3.69 -1.93 16.04
C PHE A 122 3.17 -3.26 15.49
N VAL A 123 4.05 -4.22 15.18
CA VAL A 123 3.68 -5.57 14.71
C VAL A 123 2.81 -6.27 15.76
N LYS A 124 3.18 -6.20 17.05
CA LYS A 124 2.39 -6.78 18.14
C LYS A 124 1.01 -6.12 18.25
N LYS A 125 0.94 -4.80 18.14
CA LYS A 125 -0.34 -4.06 18.13
C LYS A 125 -1.22 -4.50 16.96
N LYS A 126 -0.65 -4.62 15.75
CA LYS A 126 -1.35 -5.12 14.56
C LYS A 126 -1.91 -6.52 14.80
N LEU A 127 -1.10 -7.46 15.31
CA LEU A 127 -1.53 -8.82 15.60
C LEU A 127 -2.64 -8.87 16.65
N ASN A 128 -2.54 -8.06 17.70
CA ASN A 128 -3.58 -7.97 18.73
C ASN A 128 -4.91 -7.45 18.16
N SER A 129 -4.87 -6.40 17.33
CA SER A 129 -6.06 -5.86 16.66
C SER A 129 -6.68 -6.89 15.71
N MET A 130 -5.88 -7.64 14.95
CA MET A 130 -6.39 -8.73 14.11
C MET A 130 -7.11 -9.80 14.93
N LYS A 131 -6.48 -10.27 16.02
CA LYS A 131 -7.07 -11.26 16.92
C LYS A 131 -8.39 -10.78 17.55
N GLN A 132 -8.47 -9.48 17.86
CA GLN A 132 -9.68 -8.87 18.41
C GLN A 132 -10.82 -8.90 17.39
N VAL A 133 -10.55 -8.57 16.13
CA VAL A 133 -11.54 -8.64 15.04
C VAL A 133 -11.99 -10.09 14.81
N GLU A 134 -11.07 -11.05 14.74
CA GLU A 134 -11.40 -12.48 14.62
C GLU A 134 -12.30 -12.97 15.77
N THR A 135 -12.06 -12.49 16.99
CA THR A 135 -12.88 -12.82 18.15
C THR A 135 -14.29 -12.26 18.01
N TRP A 136 -14.43 -11.00 17.58
CA TRP A 136 -15.73 -10.37 17.33
C TRP A 136 -16.50 -11.05 16.20
N GLU A 137 -15.83 -11.40 15.10
CA GLU A 137 -16.44 -12.16 14.01
C GLU A 137 -16.98 -13.50 14.51
N LYS A 138 -16.18 -14.24 15.29
CA LYS A 138 -16.61 -15.51 15.87
C LYS A 138 -17.83 -15.35 16.79
N MET A 139 -17.81 -14.36 17.69
CA MET A 139 -18.93 -14.07 18.58
C MET A 139 -20.20 -13.72 17.79
N TYR A 140 -20.08 -12.94 16.73
CA TYR A 140 -21.19 -12.58 15.85
C TYR A 140 -21.77 -13.83 15.15
N TRP A 141 -20.92 -14.69 14.56
CA TRP A 141 -21.37 -15.93 13.94
C TRP A 141 -22.03 -16.88 14.93
N ASP A 142 -21.48 -17.02 16.13
CA ASP A 142 -22.03 -17.84 17.20
C ASP A 142 -23.39 -17.30 17.70
N SER A 143 -23.63 -15.99 17.64
CA SER A 143 -24.95 -15.41 17.97
C SER A 143 -26.01 -15.67 16.90
N LEU A 144 -25.64 -15.68 15.62
CA LEU A 144 -26.58 -15.95 14.53
C LEU A 144 -27.00 -17.42 14.46
N ASN A 145 -26.11 -18.34 14.84
CA ASN A 145 -26.40 -19.78 14.88
C ASN A 145 -27.24 -20.19 16.12
N LYS A 146 -27.62 -19.24 16.98
CA LYS A 146 -28.42 -19.46 18.20
C LYS A 146 -29.86 -18.96 18.08
N GLU A 147 -30.27 -18.36 16.96
CA GLU A 147 -31.69 -18.12 16.68
C GLU A 147 -32.35 -19.45 16.24
N PRO A 148 -33.54 -19.81 16.78
CA PRO A 148 -34.24 -21.07 16.49
C PRO A 148 -34.81 -21.16 15.07
#